data_AF-A0A2I2GRT6-F1
#
_entry.id   AF-A0A2I2GRT6-F1
#
_cell.length_a   1.000
_cell.length_b   1.000
_cell.length_c   1.000
_cell.angle_alpha   90.00
_cell.angle_beta   90.00
_cell.angle_gamma   90.00
#
_symmetry.space_group_name_H-M   'P 1'
#
loop_
_entity.id
_entity.type
_entity.pdbx_description
1 polymer ?
#
loop_
_entity_poly.entity_id
_entity_poly.type
_entity_poly.pdbx_seq_one_letter_code
_entity_poly.pdbx_strand_id
1 'polypeptide(L)'
;MHRQQVQAHSQTQTRTQPQSQSQSQSQLNTFGTAPGHISGLQSEPHKVDNFIRTVFHTLYHHNLFRLSDEAENLPGYIARNAGRKPFQDAAVACLTCISRAHESGDQSMLKTGRHLYAQALREVVAGLYGEEALSADMLSAIMMLAVYEMYARTSPGAWAVHVDGVRRLMRSRGAEGHGEGLARSNFLVFRGFLVLAALGEGAPCFLEEEEWRVASWGTAREDAARGGAAARWVDVEERVFEEVVRLPRFVSEARQGGERVGREMGRTRQRLEQLGLELRAGMEAHAPRVRIAGATMPDGGPWLLLQGVESAMALLDGLLARQRSDGRFRPFRIVCGLDGGPSAMPRIEGVTWLDQVASSLGMIGTMVVDGH
;
A
#
# COMPACT_ATOMS: atom_id res chain seq x y z
N MET A 1 28.65 -45.41 -85.02
CA MET A 1 29.61 -46.28 -84.30
C MET A 1 28.86 -47.09 -83.23
N HIS A 2 29.51 -48.08 -82.61
CA HIS A 2 28.94 -49.12 -81.72
C HIS A 2 27.91 -48.63 -80.66
N ARG A 3 26.75 -49.28 -80.48
CA ARG A 3 26.45 -50.52 -79.66
C ARG A 3 26.66 -50.29 -78.16
N GLN A 4 25.80 -50.72 -77.22
CA GLN A 4 24.69 -51.72 -77.19
C GLN A 4 23.39 -51.05 -76.62
N GLN A 5 22.13 -51.54 -76.64
CA GLN A 5 21.52 -52.82 -76.21
C GLN A 5 21.88 -53.21 -74.75
N VAL A 6 21.01 -53.63 -73.82
CA VAL A 6 19.54 -53.89 -73.71
C VAL A 6 19.10 -53.47 -72.27
N GLN A 7 17.87 -53.55 -71.73
CA GLN A 7 16.64 -54.33 -72.04
C GLN A 7 15.37 -53.47 -71.75
N ALA A 8 14.32 -54.04 -71.13
CA ALA A 8 13.06 -53.37 -70.74
C ALA A 8 12.36 -54.09 -69.56
N HIS A 9 11.24 -53.50 -69.11
CA HIS A 9 10.19 -53.97 -68.16
C HIS A 9 10.31 -53.66 -66.64
N SER A 10 9.29 -52.90 -66.19
CA SER A 10 8.52 -53.03 -64.94
C SER A 10 9.23 -53.03 -63.58
N GLN A 11 8.91 -52.03 -62.73
CA GLN A 11 8.00 -52.26 -61.59
C GLN A 11 7.51 -50.97 -60.91
N THR A 12 6.40 -51.11 -60.17
CA THR A 12 5.67 -50.10 -59.40
C THR A 12 6.51 -49.40 -58.33
N GLN A 13 6.37 -48.07 -58.15
CA GLN A 13 6.79 -47.40 -56.91
C GLN A 13 5.93 -46.19 -56.50
N THR A 14 5.33 -46.33 -55.31
CA THR A 14 5.00 -45.30 -54.30
C THR A 14 4.50 -43.92 -54.74
N ARG A 15 3.18 -43.72 -54.55
CA ARG A 15 2.48 -42.45 -54.35
C ARG A 15 3.18 -41.56 -53.31
N THR A 16 3.75 -40.44 -53.73
CA THR A 16 4.30 -39.41 -52.83
C THR A 16 3.16 -38.62 -52.15
N GLN A 17 3.26 -38.44 -50.83
CA GLN A 17 2.41 -37.51 -50.07
C GLN A 17 3.12 -36.15 -49.92
N PRO A 18 2.44 -35.02 -50.12
CA PRO A 18 2.92 -33.73 -49.62
C PRO A 18 2.73 -33.66 -48.10
N GLN A 19 3.81 -33.41 -47.34
CA GLN A 19 3.71 -33.11 -45.91
C GLN A 19 3.29 -31.66 -45.69
N SER A 20 2.17 -31.41 -45.01
CA SER A 20 1.92 -30.15 -44.30
C SER A 20 0.80 -30.32 -43.27
N GLN A 21 0.74 -29.40 -42.29
CA GLN A 21 -0.36 -29.19 -41.32
C GLN A 21 -0.61 -30.32 -40.28
N SER A 22 0.22 -30.36 -39.23
CA SER A 22 -0.16 -30.96 -37.93
C SER A 22 0.64 -30.49 -36.69
N GLN A 23 1.79 -29.84 -36.85
CA GLN A 23 2.73 -29.55 -35.75
C GLN A 23 2.50 -28.24 -34.95
N SER A 24 1.33 -27.58 -35.09
CA SER A 24 1.08 -26.25 -34.50
C SER A 24 0.11 -26.23 -33.29
N GLN A 25 -0.15 -27.37 -32.63
CA GLN A 25 -1.07 -27.46 -31.47
C GLN A 25 -0.52 -28.20 -30.24
N SER A 26 0.71 -28.70 -30.25
CA SER A 26 1.27 -29.52 -29.15
C SER A 26 2.20 -28.79 -28.17
N GLN A 27 2.45 -27.48 -28.33
CA GLN A 27 3.41 -26.72 -27.51
C GLN A 27 2.80 -25.86 -26.38
N LEU A 28 1.52 -26.08 -26.01
CA LEU A 28 0.87 -25.34 -24.91
C LEU A 28 0.86 -26.07 -23.56
N ASN A 29 1.21 -27.35 -23.50
CA ASN A 29 1.17 -28.18 -22.29
C ASN A 29 2.57 -28.64 -21.83
N THR A 30 3.47 -27.72 -21.49
CA THR A 30 4.76 -28.09 -20.84
C THR A 30 5.38 -27.06 -19.88
N PHE A 31 4.60 -26.13 -19.31
CA PHE A 31 5.05 -25.40 -18.11
C PHE A 31 4.78 -26.21 -16.84
N GLY A 32 5.56 -27.29 -16.67
CA GLY A 32 5.57 -28.07 -15.44
C GLY A 32 6.08 -27.25 -14.26
N THR A 33 5.35 -27.28 -13.15
CA THR A 33 5.76 -26.66 -11.88
C THR A 33 7.03 -27.35 -11.35
N ALA A 34 8.17 -26.69 -11.46
CA ALA A 34 9.43 -27.17 -10.89
C ALA A 34 9.43 -26.96 -9.36
N PRO A 35 9.29 -28.01 -8.51
CA PRO A 35 8.95 -27.80 -7.10
C PRO A 35 10.10 -27.24 -6.25
N GLY A 36 11.34 -27.37 -6.70
CA GLY A 36 12.53 -27.17 -5.86
C GLY A 36 12.94 -25.72 -5.57
N HIS A 37 12.52 -24.74 -6.37
CA HIS A 37 12.98 -23.34 -6.23
C HIS A 37 12.01 -22.41 -5.50
N ILE A 38 10.72 -22.78 -5.39
CA ILE A 38 9.70 -21.93 -4.75
C ILE A 38 9.70 -22.14 -3.22
N SER A 39 9.94 -23.37 -2.75
CA SER A 39 9.96 -23.71 -1.32
C SER A 39 10.97 -22.89 -0.50
N GLY A 40 12.08 -22.47 -1.10
CA GLY A 40 13.10 -21.61 -0.45
C GLY A 40 12.73 -20.12 -0.35
N LEU A 41 11.51 -19.73 -0.74
CA LEU A 41 10.97 -18.37 -0.60
C LEU A 41 9.66 -18.31 0.21
N GLN A 42 9.09 -19.47 0.57
CA GLN A 42 7.75 -19.57 1.19
C GLN A 42 7.77 -19.63 2.74
N SER A 43 8.94 -19.65 3.38
CA SER A 43 9.03 -19.99 4.82
C SER A 43 10.10 -19.19 5.60
N GLU A 44 10.28 -17.90 5.30
CA GLU A 44 11.29 -17.06 5.97
C GLU A 44 10.71 -15.75 6.54
N PRO A 45 10.00 -15.82 7.68
CA PRO A 45 9.41 -14.64 8.33
C PRO A 45 10.37 -13.48 8.61
N HIS A 46 11.63 -13.78 8.89
CA HIS A 46 12.67 -12.78 9.15
C HIS A 46 12.87 -11.82 7.97
N LYS A 47 12.46 -12.20 6.74
CA LYS A 47 12.53 -11.32 5.56
C LYS A 47 11.37 -10.33 5.50
N VAL A 48 10.20 -10.67 6.06
CA VAL A 48 9.07 -9.74 6.23
C VAL A 48 9.37 -8.73 7.34
N ASP A 49 9.91 -9.20 8.46
CA ASP A 49 10.37 -8.34 9.54
C ASP A 49 11.48 -7.38 9.05
N ASN A 50 12.49 -7.89 8.34
CA ASN A 50 13.52 -7.06 7.73
C ASN A 50 12.96 -6.09 6.68
N PHE A 51 12.02 -6.51 5.84
CA PHE A 51 11.35 -5.63 4.89
C PHE A 51 10.64 -4.47 5.60
N ILE A 52 9.75 -4.78 6.55
CA ILE A 52 8.94 -3.77 7.26
C ILE A 52 9.85 -2.82 8.05
N ARG A 53 10.88 -3.31 8.73
CA ARG A 53 11.86 -2.46 9.44
C ARG A 53 12.75 -1.62 8.51
N THR A 54 12.96 -2.04 7.26
CA THR A 54 13.81 -1.30 6.30
C THR A 54 13.00 -0.27 5.51
N VAL A 55 11.80 -0.63 5.07
CA VAL A 55 10.98 0.13 4.13
C VAL A 55 9.88 0.95 4.82
N PHE A 56 9.41 0.50 5.98
CA PHE A 56 8.40 1.18 6.81
C PHE A 56 8.96 1.45 8.22
N HIS A 57 10.24 1.79 8.31
CA HIS A 57 10.98 1.93 9.56
C HIS A 57 10.23 2.80 10.60
N THR A 58 9.84 4.00 10.18
CA THR A 58 9.21 5.00 11.06
C THR A 58 7.78 4.60 11.39
N LEU A 59 6.99 4.21 10.40
CA LEU A 59 5.61 3.75 10.57
C LEU A 59 5.53 2.56 11.53
N TYR A 60 6.43 1.58 11.37
CA TYR A 60 6.51 0.40 12.23
C TYR A 60 6.94 0.75 13.65
N HIS A 61 8.05 1.47 13.82
CA HIS A 61 8.58 1.77 15.15
C HIS A 61 7.70 2.76 15.93
N HIS A 62 7.13 3.78 15.26
CA HIS A 62 6.20 4.72 15.88
C HIS A 62 4.93 4.02 16.38
N ASN A 63 4.37 3.07 15.62
CA ASN A 63 3.15 2.37 16.05
C ASN A 63 3.39 1.17 16.98
N LEU A 64 4.63 0.75 17.24
CA LEU A 64 4.94 -0.47 18.01
C LEU A 64 4.37 -0.47 19.44
N PHE A 65 4.24 0.69 20.09
CA PHE A 65 3.68 0.80 21.45
C PHE A 65 2.14 0.68 21.51
N ARG A 66 1.46 0.76 20.36
CA ARG A 66 0.00 0.80 20.22
C ARG A 66 -0.65 -0.59 20.15
N LEU A 67 0.17 -1.61 20.37
CA LEU A 67 -0.16 -3.04 20.28
C LEU A 67 0.11 -3.68 21.64
N SER A 68 -0.59 -4.77 21.98
CA SER A 68 -0.50 -5.35 23.34
C SER A 68 0.65 -6.33 23.50
N ASP A 69 1.15 -6.87 22.40
CA ASP A 69 2.33 -7.74 22.33
C ASP A 69 3.12 -7.40 21.05
N GLU A 70 4.45 -7.55 21.05
CA GLU A 70 5.22 -7.55 19.80
C GLU A 70 4.74 -8.68 18.86
N ALA A 71 4.18 -9.75 19.44
CA ALA A 71 3.51 -10.81 18.70
C ALA A 71 2.26 -10.33 17.91
N GLU A 72 1.59 -9.26 18.32
CA GLU A 72 0.40 -8.74 17.62
C GLU A 72 0.75 -7.86 16.42
N ASN A 73 2.01 -7.41 16.30
CA ASN A 73 2.43 -6.59 15.17
C ASN A 73 2.49 -7.38 13.86
N LEU A 74 2.30 -6.69 12.74
CA LEU A 74 2.20 -7.30 11.40
C LEU A 74 3.32 -8.33 11.09
N PRO A 75 4.64 -8.01 11.15
CA PRO A 75 5.67 -9.01 10.88
C PRO A 75 5.72 -10.15 11.91
N GLY A 76 5.53 -9.86 13.20
CA GLY A 76 5.50 -10.86 14.27
C GLY A 76 4.34 -11.84 14.12
N TYR A 77 3.14 -11.34 13.77
CA TYR A 77 1.95 -12.14 13.50
C TYR A 77 2.16 -13.07 12.31
N ILE A 78 2.65 -12.54 11.18
CA ILE A 78 3.00 -13.31 9.99
C ILE A 78 4.00 -14.42 10.35
N ALA A 79 4.99 -14.10 11.19
CA ALA A 79 6.00 -15.08 11.60
C ALA A 79 5.45 -16.32 12.33
N ARG A 80 4.37 -16.18 13.09
CA ARG A 80 3.71 -17.31 13.78
C ARG A 80 2.67 -18.04 12.93
N ASN A 81 2.29 -17.48 11.78
CA ASN A 81 1.24 -18.02 10.91
C ASN A 81 1.73 -18.41 9.51
N ALA A 82 3.03 -18.26 9.24
CA ALA A 82 3.66 -18.75 8.02
C ALA A 82 3.34 -20.24 7.75
N GLY A 83 2.93 -20.55 6.52
CA GLY A 83 2.47 -21.87 6.09
C GLY A 83 1.05 -22.24 6.49
N ARG A 84 0.29 -21.35 7.16
CA ARG A 84 -1.12 -21.57 7.52
C ARG A 84 -2.12 -20.90 6.57
N LYS A 85 -1.68 -19.90 5.79
CA LYS A 85 -2.56 -18.97 5.06
C LYS A 85 -1.96 -18.76 3.66
N PRO A 86 -2.21 -19.64 2.67
CA PRO A 86 -1.51 -19.64 1.37
C PRO A 86 -1.51 -18.29 0.65
N PHE A 87 -2.58 -17.50 0.78
CA PHE A 87 -2.68 -16.15 0.24
C PHE A 87 -1.76 -15.13 0.93
N GLN A 88 -1.58 -15.24 2.25
CA GLN A 88 -0.65 -14.41 3.02
C GLN A 88 0.79 -14.83 2.73
N ASP A 89 1.08 -16.14 2.72
CA ASP A 89 2.40 -16.69 2.38
C ASP A 89 2.86 -16.27 0.97
N ALA A 90 1.96 -16.32 -0.01
CA ALA A 90 2.25 -15.90 -1.38
C ALA A 90 2.43 -14.37 -1.51
N ALA A 91 1.60 -13.57 -0.83
CA ALA A 91 1.76 -12.12 -0.79
C ALA A 91 3.08 -11.69 -0.12
N VAL A 92 3.46 -12.37 0.97
CA VAL A 92 4.75 -12.24 1.68
C VAL A 92 5.93 -12.53 0.75
N ALA A 93 5.89 -13.66 0.03
CA ALA A 93 6.97 -14.04 -0.89
C ALA A 93 7.10 -13.04 -2.05
N CYS A 94 5.97 -12.56 -2.57
CA CYS A 94 5.90 -11.53 -3.61
C CYS A 94 6.50 -10.19 -3.17
N LEU A 95 6.10 -9.69 -1.99
CA LEU A 95 6.56 -8.42 -1.42
C LEU A 95 8.05 -8.46 -1.04
N THR A 96 8.48 -9.59 -0.46
CA THR A 96 9.90 -9.85 -0.18
C THR A 96 10.75 -9.89 -1.46
N CYS A 97 10.20 -10.40 -2.57
CA CYS A 97 10.90 -10.47 -3.84
C CYS A 97 11.10 -9.08 -4.48
N ILE A 98 10.09 -8.20 -4.45
CA ILE A 98 10.22 -6.85 -5.02
C ILE A 98 11.20 -5.97 -4.24
N SER A 99 11.20 -6.03 -2.89
CA SER A 99 12.17 -5.27 -2.09
C SER A 99 13.61 -5.66 -2.43
N ARG A 100 13.91 -6.97 -2.42
CA ARG A 100 15.24 -7.48 -2.75
C ARG A 100 15.66 -7.15 -4.20
N ALA A 101 14.72 -7.02 -5.12
CA ALA A 101 14.99 -6.54 -6.48
C ALA A 101 15.37 -5.05 -6.52
N HIS A 102 14.75 -4.21 -5.68
CA HIS A 102 15.14 -2.79 -5.53
C HIS A 102 16.47 -2.62 -4.79
N GLU A 103 16.70 -3.36 -3.70
CA GLU A 103 17.94 -3.35 -2.91
C GLU A 103 19.16 -3.75 -3.76
N SER A 104 19.06 -4.85 -4.51
CA SER A 104 20.15 -5.37 -5.35
C SER A 104 20.24 -4.71 -6.74
N GLY A 105 19.15 -4.13 -7.22
CA GLY A 105 18.98 -3.70 -8.61
C GLY A 105 18.76 -4.84 -9.62
N ASP A 106 18.68 -6.10 -9.18
CA ASP A 106 18.60 -7.25 -10.09
C ASP A 106 17.27 -7.32 -10.86
N GLN A 107 17.37 -7.02 -12.15
CA GLN A 107 16.25 -7.09 -13.10
C GLN A 107 15.74 -8.52 -13.35
N SER A 108 16.51 -9.56 -12.99
CA SER A 108 16.07 -10.96 -13.01
C SER A 108 15.00 -11.20 -11.95
N MET A 109 15.16 -10.64 -10.74
CA MET A 109 14.20 -10.75 -9.65
C MET A 109 12.85 -10.10 -10.00
N LEU A 110 12.81 -9.07 -10.87
CA LEU A 110 11.55 -8.48 -11.37
C LEU A 110 10.74 -9.43 -12.28
N LYS A 111 11.35 -10.49 -12.82
CA LYS A 111 10.60 -11.57 -13.50
C LYS A 111 10.01 -12.55 -12.48
N THR A 112 10.81 -12.96 -11.50
CA THR A 112 10.40 -13.84 -10.39
C THR A 112 9.27 -13.20 -9.57
N GLY A 113 9.40 -11.93 -9.21
CA GLY A 113 8.39 -11.19 -8.46
C GLY A 113 7.03 -11.13 -9.16
N ARG A 114 7.02 -10.99 -10.50
CA ARG A 114 5.75 -11.04 -11.27
C ARG A 114 5.12 -12.43 -11.32
N HIS A 115 5.93 -13.50 -11.28
CA HIS A 115 5.40 -14.87 -11.16
C HIS A 115 4.79 -15.10 -9.77
N LEU A 116 5.48 -14.66 -8.71
CA LEU A 116 4.98 -14.73 -7.33
C LEU A 116 3.73 -13.86 -7.14
N TYR A 117 3.65 -12.69 -7.77
CA TYR A 117 2.48 -11.83 -7.78
C TYR A 117 1.28 -12.52 -8.43
N ALA A 118 1.47 -13.10 -9.62
CA ALA A 118 0.43 -13.88 -10.29
C ALA A 118 -0.01 -15.11 -9.48
N GLN A 119 0.86 -15.69 -8.63
CA GLN A 119 0.48 -16.72 -7.67
C GLN A 119 -0.35 -16.12 -6.51
N ALA A 120 0.13 -15.07 -5.86
CA ALA A 120 -0.57 -14.43 -4.74
C ALA A 120 -1.98 -13.96 -5.12
N LEU A 121 -2.17 -13.45 -6.34
CA LEU A 121 -3.50 -13.13 -6.88
C LEU A 121 -4.42 -14.36 -6.98
N ARG A 122 -3.91 -15.54 -7.36
CA ARG A 122 -4.72 -16.77 -7.41
C ARG A 122 -5.10 -17.24 -6.00
N GLU A 123 -4.16 -17.23 -5.07
CA GLU A 123 -4.41 -17.64 -3.68
C GLU A 123 -5.39 -16.67 -2.98
N VAL A 124 -5.25 -15.36 -3.17
CA VAL A 124 -6.19 -14.34 -2.66
C VAL A 124 -7.58 -14.54 -3.26
N VAL A 125 -7.69 -14.72 -4.58
CA VAL A 125 -8.98 -15.00 -5.24
C VAL A 125 -9.62 -16.28 -4.72
N ALA A 126 -8.85 -17.35 -4.49
CA ALA A 126 -9.36 -18.60 -3.90
C ALA A 126 -9.84 -18.39 -2.46
N GLY A 127 -9.07 -17.69 -1.62
CA GLY A 127 -9.43 -17.39 -0.23
C GLY A 127 -10.66 -16.47 -0.10
N LEU A 128 -10.89 -15.58 -1.06
CA LEU A 128 -12.08 -14.71 -1.13
C LEU A 128 -13.39 -15.46 -1.43
N TYR A 129 -13.33 -16.74 -1.82
CA TYR A 129 -14.50 -17.64 -1.92
C TYR A 129 -14.61 -18.62 -0.73
N GLY A 130 -13.74 -18.49 0.29
CA GLY A 130 -13.74 -19.35 1.48
C GLY A 130 -14.09 -18.61 2.78
N GLU A 131 -14.04 -19.32 3.90
CA GLU A 131 -14.34 -18.80 5.25
C GLU A 131 -13.38 -17.65 5.66
N GLU A 132 -12.17 -17.64 5.09
CA GLU A 132 -11.15 -16.60 5.29
C GLU A 132 -11.43 -15.28 4.56
N ALA A 133 -12.46 -15.19 3.70
CA ALA A 133 -12.70 -14.04 2.84
C ALA A 133 -12.82 -12.69 3.59
N LEU A 134 -13.28 -12.72 4.85
CA LEU A 134 -13.41 -11.54 5.71
C LEU A 134 -12.34 -11.44 6.82
N SER A 135 -11.31 -12.30 6.83
CA SER A 135 -10.34 -12.37 7.93
C SER A 135 -9.31 -11.23 7.91
N ALA A 136 -8.66 -10.99 9.05
CA ALA A 136 -7.57 -10.02 9.16
C ALA A 136 -6.32 -10.47 8.37
N ASP A 137 -6.16 -11.78 8.13
CA ASP A 137 -5.13 -12.33 7.27
C ASP A 137 -5.35 -11.96 5.80
N MET A 138 -6.59 -12.08 5.31
CA MET A 138 -6.96 -11.73 3.93
C MET A 138 -6.75 -10.24 3.68
N LEU A 139 -7.15 -9.41 4.64
CA LEU A 139 -6.90 -7.97 4.64
C LEU A 139 -5.40 -7.64 4.56
N SER A 140 -4.60 -8.28 5.41
CA SER A 140 -3.14 -8.15 5.42
C SER A 140 -2.52 -8.53 4.06
N ALA A 141 -2.99 -9.62 3.44
CA ALA A 141 -2.51 -10.04 2.12
C ALA A 141 -2.86 -9.02 1.02
N ILE A 142 -4.09 -8.49 0.96
CA ILE A 142 -4.47 -7.49 -0.05
C ILE A 142 -3.70 -6.18 0.16
N MET A 143 -3.45 -5.77 1.41
CA MET A 143 -2.57 -4.64 1.72
C MET A 143 -1.14 -4.84 1.19
N MET A 144 -0.56 -6.04 1.32
CA MET A 144 0.75 -6.36 0.73
C MET A 144 0.74 -6.30 -0.81
N LEU A 145 -0.35 -6.69 -1.46
CA LEU A 145 -0.49 -6.56 -2.92
C LEU A 145 -0.62 -5.09 -3.37
N ALA A 146 -1.26 -4.23 -2.58
CA ALA A 146 -1.27 -2.78 -2.80
C ALA A 146 0.16 -2.21 -2.73
N VAL A 147 0.92 -2.54 -1.68
CA VAL A 147 2.31 -2.10 -1.51
C VAL A 147 3.22 -2.66 -2.63
N TYR A 148 3.02 -3.92 -3.05
CA TYR A 148 3.73 -4.48 -4.20
C TYR A 148 3.49 -3.65 -5.47
N GLU A 149 2.25 -3.24 -5.75
CA GLU A 149 1.95 -2.41 -6.92
C GLU A 149 2.49 -0.97 -6.82
N MET A 150 2.63 -0.41 -5.62
CA MET A 150 3.29 0.89 -5.43
C MET A 150 4.78 0.84 -5.83
N TYR A 151 5.46 -0.30 -5.62
CA TYR A 151 6.83 -0.54 -6.09
C TYR A 151 6.90 -0.95 -7.57
N ALA A 152 6.20 -2.03 -7.92
CA ALA A 152 6.30 -2.69 -9.22
C ALA A 152 5.60 -1.93 -10.36
N ARG A 153 4.56 -1.13 -10.03
CA ARG A 153 3.75 -0.33 -10.96
C ARG A 153 3.36 -1.10 -12.22
N THR A 154 2.75 -2.29 -12.06
CA THR A 154 2.56 -3.23 -13.19
C THR A 154 1.64 -2.66 -14.27
N SER A 155 0.70 -1.79 -13.88
CA SER A 155 -0.09 -0.93 -14.77
C SER A 155 -0.52 0.36 -14.05
N PRO A 156 -0.85 1.44 -14.77
CA PRO A 156 -1.33 2.69 -14.17
C PRO A 156 -2.57 2.46 -13.30
N GLY A 157 -2.55 2.92 -12.05
CA GLY A 157 -3.66 2.79 -11.10
C GLY A 157 -3.81 1.40 -10.43
N ALA A 158 -2.96 0.41 -10.73
CA ALA A 158 -3.08 -0.94 -10.18
C ALA A 158 -3.06 -0.98 -8.63
N TRP A 159 -2.28 -0.12 -7.99
CA TRP A 159 -2.25 0.00 -6.52
C TRP A 159 -3.60 0.45 -5.96
N ALA A 160 -4.31 1.37 -6.63
CA ALA A 160 -5.60 1.89 -6.20
C ALA A 160 -6.69 0.82 -6.24
N VAL A 161 -6.62 -0.14 -7.18
CA VAL A 161 -7.53 -1.29 -7.24
C VAL A 161 -7.41 -2.17 -5.99
N HIS A 162 -6.20 -2.39 -5.48
CA HIS A 162 -6.01 -3.10 -4.20
C HIS A 162 -6.41 -2.25 -3.00
N VAL A 163 -6.21 -0.92 -3.03
CA VAL A 163 -6.70 -0.02 -1.97
C VAL A 163 -8.24 0.02 -1.91
N ASP A 164 -8.95 -0.07 -3.05
CA ASP A 164 -10.40 -0.30 -3.07
C ASP A 164 -10.78 -1.68 -2.49
N GLY A 165 -10.00 -2.72 -2.82
CA GLY A 165 -10.13 -4.05 -2.20
C GLY A 165 -10.05 -3.99 -0.67
N VAL A 166 -9.05 -3.28 -0.14
CA VAL A 166 -8.89 -3.02 1.31
C VAL A 166 -10.07 -2.23 1.86
N ARG A 167 -10.44 -1.09 1.23
CA ARG A 167 -11.57 -0.23 1.61
C ARG A 167 -12.88 -1.02 1.74
N ARG A 168 -13.17 -1.87 0.75
CA ARG A 168 -14.37 -2.72 0.73
C ARG A 168 -14.32 -3.80 1.79
N LEU A 169 -13.18 -4.46 1.97
CA LEU A 169 -13.01 -5.50 2.99
C LEU A 169 -13.11 -4.94 4.42
N MET A 170 -12.55 -3.75 4.69
CA MET A 170 -12.71 -3.04 5.95
C MET A 170 -14.18 -2.67 6.20
N ARG A 171 -14.88 -2.11 5.21
CA ARG A 171 -16.33 -1.87 5.31
C ARG A 171 -17.13 -3.15 5.59
N SER A 172 -16.80 -4.27 4.96
CA SER A 172 -17.45 -5.57 5.19
C SER A 172 -17.15 -6.18 6.57
N ARG A 173 -16.04 -5.79 7.21
CA ARG A 173 -15.70 -6.19 8.59
C ARG A 173 -16.33 -5.29 9.66
N GLY A 174 -16.65 -4.03 9.32
CA GLY A 174 -17.15 -3.02 10.25
C GLY A 174 -16.07 -2.42 11.15
N ALA A 175 -16.29 -1.20 11.63
CA ALA A 175 -15.28 -0.41 12.35
C ALA A 175 -14.81 -1.08 13.66
N GLU A 176 -15.72 -1.67 14.43
CA GLU A 176 -15.39 -2.39 15.67
C GLU A 176 -14.45 -3.59 15.42
N GLY A 177 -14.54 -4.22 14.25
CA GLY A 177 -13.66 -5.30 13.79
C GLY A 177 -12.21 -4.88 13.55
N HIS A 178 -11.81 -3.66 13.92
CA HIS A 178 -10.45 -3.13 13.82
C HIS A 178 -9.86 -2.69 15.17
N GLY A 179 -10.54 -2.92 16.29
CA GLY A 179 -10.03 -2.54 17.61
C GLY A 179 -8.79 -3.33 18.08
N GLU A 180 -8.61 -4.60 17.68
CA GLU A 180 -7.62 -5.50 18.28
C GLU A 180 -6.67 -6.22 17.30
N GLY A 181 -5.53 -6.69 17.83
CA GLY A 181 -4.58 -7.59 17.16
C GLY A 181 -4.13 -7.16 15.77
N LEU A 182 -4.09 -8.13 14.84
CA LEU A 182 -3.72 -7.87 13.44
C LEU A 182 -4.66 -6.87 12.76
N ALA A 183 -5.95 -6.80 13.14
CA ALA A 183 -6.89 -5.88 12.51
C ALA A 183 -6.65 -4.41 12.91
N ARG A 184 -6.24 -4.17 14.18
CA ARG A 184 -5.71 -2.90 14.68
C ARG A 184 -4.40 -2.52 14.00
N SER A 185 -3.45 -3.47 13.93
CA SER A 185 -2.17 -3.24 13.24
C SER A 185 -2.39 -2.86 11.77
N ASN A 186 -3.26 -3.59 11.05
CA ASN A 186 -3.62 -3.30 9.66
C ASN A 186 -4.27 -1.91 9.51
N PHE A 187 -5.20 -1.53 10.39
CA PHE A 187 -5.86 -0.21 10.37
C PHE A 187 -4.85 0.93 10.53
N LEU A 188 -3.99 0.85 11.56
CA LEU A 188 -3.02 1.90 11.88
C LEU A 188 -1.99 2.12 10.78
N VAL A 189 -1.45 1.05 10.17
CA VAL A 189 -0.42 1.18 9.11
C VAL A 189 -0.98 1.59 7.75
N PHE A 190 -2.29 1.41 7.49
CA PHE A 190 -2.87 1.60 6.16
C PHE A 190 -3.80 2.82 6.03
N ARG A 191 -4.21 3.45 7.15
CA ARG A 191 -5.14 4.61 7.13
C ARG A 191 -4.68 5.78 6.26
N GLY A 192 -3.37 6.05 6.19
CA GLY A 192 -2.80 7.08 5.30
C GLY A 192 -2.97 6.78 3.80
N PHE A 193 -2.82 5.51 3.38
CA PHE A 193 -3.03 5.12 1.97
C PHE A 193 -4.49 5.19 1.54
N LEU A 194 -5.43 4.95 2.47
CA LEU A 194 -6.87 5.09 2.24
C LEU A 194 -7.28 6.55 2.06
N VAL A 195 -6.73 7.47 2.85
CA VAL A 195 -6.89 8.92 2.63
C VAL A 195 -6.30 9.35 1.29
N LEU A 196 -5.11 8.85 0.92
CA LEU A 196 -4.46 9.21 -0.34
C LEU A 196 -5.22 8.72 -1.58
N ALA A 197 -5.74 7.50 -1.58
CA ALA A 197 -6.59 7.01 -2.68
C ALA A 197 -7.84 7.88 -2.83
N ALA A 198 -8.52 8.18 -1.72
CA ALA A 198 -9.71 9.03 -1.71
C ALA A 198 -9.42 10.47 -2.20
N LEU A 199 -8.23 11.02 -1.93
CA LEU A 199 -7.78 12.32 -2.48
C LEU A 199 -7.55 12.29 -3.99
N GLY A 200 -6.92 11.23 -4.52
CA GLY A 200 -6.70 11.05 -5.95
C GLY A 200 -8.02 10.91 -6.71
N GLU A 201 -8.85 9.96 -6.28
CA GLU A 201 -10.23 9.77 -6.76
C GLU A 201 -11.05 11.07 -6.62
N GLY A 202 -10.84 11.82 -5.53
CA GLY A 202 -11.64 12.97 -5.14
C GLY A 202 -13.03 12.57 -4.65
N ALA A 203 -13.08 11.51 -3.84
CA ALA A 203 -14.27 11.01 -3.16
C ALA A 203 -14.10 11.16 -1.64
N PRO A 204 -15.19 11.27 -0.85
CA PRO A 204 -15.11 11.22 0.60
C PRO A 204 -14.45 9.92 1.10
N CYS A 205 -13.57 10.02 2.10
CA CYS A 205 -12.97 8.84 2.71
C CYS A 205 -13.92 8.27 3.77
N PHE A 206 -14.16 6.96 3.74
CA PHE A 206 -15.02 6.27 4.71
C PHE A 206 -14.56 6.42 6.17
N LEU A 207 -13.28 6.74 6.40
CA LEU A 207 -12.75 6.98 7.72
C LEU A 207 -13.19 8.35 8.33
N GLU A 208 -13.89 9.21 7.57
CA GLU A 208 -14.62 10.38 8.11
C GLU A 208 -15.97 9.98 8.73
N GLU A 209 -16.49 8.78 8.46
CA GLU A 209 -17.79 8.32 8.98
C GLU A 209 -17.73 8.07 10.51
N GLU A 210 -18.83 8.32 11.21
CA GLU A 210 -18.86 8.43 12.68
C GLU A 210 -18.41 7.14 13.38
N GLU A 211 -18.81 5.97 12.87
CA GLU A 211 -18.41 4.68 13.43
C GLU A 211 -16.89 4.44 13.35
N TRP A 212 -16.22 4.93 12.30
CA TRP A 212 -14.77 4.82 12.15
C TRP A 212 -14.05 5.83 13.03
N ARG A 213 -14.58 7.06 13.15
CA ARG A 213 -14.06 8.07 14.09
C ARG A 213 -14.21 7.61 15.55
N VAL A 214 -15.32 6.99 15.93
CA VAL A 214 -15.54 6.42 17.27
C VAL A 214 -14.57 5.26 17.55
N ALA A 215 -14.40 4.31 16.62
CA ALA A 215 -13.47 3.19 16.79
C ALA A 215 -12.00 3.64 16.89
N SER A 216 -11.61 4.64 16.07
CA SER A 216 -10.26 5.21 16.08
C SER A 216 -9.98 6.01 17.36
N TRP A 217 -10.95 6.79 17.85
CA TRP A 217 -10.83 7.46 19.16
C TRP A 217 -10.86 6.50 20.36
N GLY A 218 -11.56 5.36 20.26
CA GLY A 218 -11.46 4.28 21.25
C GLY A 218 -10.05 3.71 21.32
N THR A 219 -9.51 3.31 20.17
CA THR A 219 -8.12 2.85 19.97
C THR A 219 -7.11 3.83 20.56
N ALA A 220 -7.23 5.13 20.23
CA ALA A 220 -6.36 6.19 20.72
C ALA A 220 -6.43 6.38 22.25
N ARG A 221 -7.62 6.24 22.86
CA ARG A 221 -7.76 6.35 24.33
C ARG A 221 -7.09 5.20 25.08
N GLU A 222 -7.11 4.00 24.51
CA GLU A 222 -6.35 2.86 25.05
C GLU A 222 -4.84 3.08 24.92
N ASP A 223 -4.38 3.54 23.76
CA ASP A 223 -2.96 3.83 23.51
C ASP A 223 -2.43 4.93 24.43
N ALA A 224 -3.22 5.98 24.69
CA ALA A 224 -2.91 7.01 25.66
C ALA A 224 -2.82 6.45 27.09
N ALA A 225 -3.71 5.52 27.46
CA ALA A 225 -3.72 4.89 28.79
C ALA A 225 -2.51 3.97 29.05
N ARG A 226 -1.82 3.48 28.01
CA ARG A 226 -0.53 2.76 28.14
C ARG A 226 0.60 3.65 28.69
N GLY A 227 0.50 4.97 28.48
CA GLY A 227 1.44 5.96 29.01
C GLY A 227 2.87 5.89 28.45
N GLY A 228 3.83 6.43 29.20
CA GLY A 228 5.24 6.47 28.80
C GLY A 228 5.59 7.58 27.80
N ALA A 229 6.67 7.38 27.04
CA ALA A 229 7.22 8.43 26.17
C ALA A 229 6.37 8.67 24.91
N ALA A 230 5.86 7.60 24.28
CA ALA A 230 5.17 7.69 22.99
C ALA A 230 3.68 8.06 23.11
N ALA A 231 3.00 7.65 24.19
CA ALA A 231 1.58 7.96 24.43
C ALA A 231 1.24 9.47 24.40
N ARG A 232 2.22 10.36 24.63
CA ARG A 232 2.03 11.82 24.53
C ARG A 232 1.63 12.30 23.12
N TRP A 233 1.99 11.54 22.09
CA TRP A 233 1.73 11.91 20.70
C TRP A 233 0.35 11.45 20.21
N VAL A 234 -0.28 10.50 20.90
CA VAL A 234 -1.51 9.83 20.44
C VAL A 234 -2.67 10.80 20.25
N ASP A 235 -2.91 11.70 21.21
CA ASP A 235 -4.01 12.67 21.13
C ASP A 235 -3.83 13.63 19.95
N VAL A 236 -2.61 14.17 19.77
CA VAL A 236 -2.31 15.11 18.68
C VAL A 236 -2.23 14.41 17.31
N GLU A 237 -1.74 13.16 17.25
CA GLU A 237 -1.80 12.32 16.05
C GLU A 237 -3.24 12.05 15.62
N GLU A 238 -4.12 11.68 16.56
CA GLU A 238 -5.51 11.36 16.26
C GLU A 238 -6.32 12.61 15.89
N ARG A 239 -6.08 13.75 16.56
CA ARG A 239 -6.66 15.05 16.18
C ARG A 239 -6.19 15.53 14.81
N VAL A 240 -4.93 15.26 14.43
CA VAL A 240 -4.43 15.51 13.07
C VAL A 240 -5.12 14.59 12.07
N PHE A 241 -5.24 13.29 12.36
CA PHE A 241 -5.94 12.33 11.50
C PHE A 241 -7.41 12.71 11.29
N GLU A 242 -8.12 13.13 12.34
CA GLU A 242 -9.53 13.54 12.26
C GLU A 242 -9.76 14.79 11.40
N GLU A 243 -8.76 15.68 11.26
CA GLU A 243 -8.82 16.82 10.34
C GLU A 243 -8.35 16.43 8.93
N VAL A 244 -7.29 15.63 8.79
CA VAL A 244 -6.73 15.17 7.50
C VAL A 244 -7.72 14.29 6.72
N VAL A 245 -8.47 13.42 7.40
CA VAL A 245 -9.43 12.49 6.77
C VAL A 245 -10.59 13.18 6.03
N ARG A 246 -10.82 14.48 6.32
CA ARG A 246 -11.88 15.32 5.70
C ARG A 246 -11.47 15.95 4.37
N LEU A 247 -10.17 16.07 4.10
CA LEU A 247 -9.65 16.66 2.85
C LEU A 247 -10.17 15.94 1.57
N PRO A 248 -10.27 14.59 1.52
CA PRO A 248 -10.95 13.89 0.43
C PRO A 248 -12.38 14.39 0.13
N ARG A 249 -13.21 14.61 1.17
CA ARG A 249 -14.54 15.19 1.01
C ARG A 249 -14.47 16.63 0.52
N PHE A 250 -13.59 17.45 1.09
CA PHE A 250 -13.41 18.84 0.64
C PHE A 250 -12.99 18.94 -0.84
N VAL A 251 -12.13 18.03 -1.31
CA VAL A 251 -11.79 17.89 -2.74
C VAL A 251 -13.03 17.54 -3.57
N SER A 252 -13.84 16.58 -3.10
CA SER A 252 -15.06 16.17 -3.80
C SER A 252 -16.09 17.29 -3.91
N GLU A 253 -16.38 17.98 -2.81
CA GLU A 253 -17.31 19.12 -2.76
C GLU A 253 -16.81 20.32 -3.57
N ALA A 254 -15.49 20.57 -3.58
CA ALA A 254 -14.90 21.64 -4.39
C ALA A 254 -15.04 21.39 -5.90
N ARG A 255 -14.86 20.13 -6.36
CA ARG A 255 -15.14 19.73 -7.75
C ARG A 255 -16.62 19.90 -8.12
N GLN A 256 -17.53 19.74 -7.15
CA GLN A 256 -18.98 19.90 -7.32
C GLN A 256 -19.49 21.34 -7.13
N GLY A 257 -18.67 22.26 -6.60
CA GLY A 257 -19.02 23.67 -6.40
C GLY A 257 -19.76 23.99 -5.11
N GLY A 258 -19.54 23.23 -4.03
CA GLY A 258 -20.23 23.41 -2.74
C GLY A 258 -19.94 24.76 -2.05
N GLU A 259 -20.92 25.66 -2.01
CA GLU A 259 -20.81 27.03 -1.43
C GLU A 259 -20.37 27.11 0.04
N ARG A 260 -20.48 26.00 0.78
CA ARG A 260 -20.13 25.92 2.21
C ARG A 260 -18.70 25.45 2.45
N VAL A 261 -18.13 24.65 1.53
CA VAL A 261 -16.89 23.89 1.76
C VAL A 261 -15.72 24.78 2.14
N GLY A 262 -15.56 25.96 1.52
CA GLY A 262 -14.48 26.90 1.84
C GLY A 262 -14.46 27.38 3.31
N ARG A 263 -15.63 27.46 3.96
CA ARG A 263 -15.70 27.81 5.40
C ARG A 263 -15.36 26.64 6.31
N GLU A 264 -15.48 25.40 5.84
CA GLU A 264 -15.01 24.21 6.56
C GLU A 264 -13.51 24.01 6.34
N MET A 265 -13.04 24.08 5.08
CA MET A 265 -11.62 24.11 4.71
C MET A 265 -10.83 25.11 5.56
N GLY A 266 -11.28 26.36 5.68
CA GLY A 266 -10.60 27.39 6.47
C GLY A 266 -10.54 27.08 7.97
N ARG A 267 -11.56 26.42 8.53
CA ARG A 267 -11.56 25.98 9.94
C ARG A 267 -10.61 24.80 10.16
N THR A 268 -10.65 23.80 9.28
CA THR A 268 -9.73 22.66 9.33
C THR A 268 -8.28 23.11 9.13
N ARG A 269 -8.02 24.06 8.23
CA ARG A 269 -6.72 24.70 8.04
C ARG A 269 -6.23 25.40 9.31
N GLN A 270 -7.09 26.16 10.00
CA GLN A 270 -6.75 26.78 11.28
C GLN A 270 -6.47 25.75 12.40
N ARG A 271 -7.22 24.65 12.45
CA ARG A 271 -6.98 23.56 13.41
C ARG A 271 -5.66 22.83 13.12
N LEU A 272 -5.36 22.54 11.87
CA LEU A 272 -4.09 21.96 11.44
C LEU A 272 -2.90 22.88 11.78
N GLU A 273 -3.05 24.20 11.63
CA GLU A 273 -2.03 25.17 12.05
C GLU A 273 -1.76 25.11 13.57
N GLN A 274 -2.83 25.04 14.38
CA GLN A 274 -2.73 24.88 15.84
C GLN A 274 -2.07 23.55 16.22
N LEU A 275 -2.49 22.43 15.61
CA LEU A 275 -1.90 21.11 15.81
C LEU A 275 -0.43 21.05 15.38
N GLY A 276 -0.06 21.73 14.30
CA GLY A 276 1.33 21.84 13.84
C GLY A 276 2.21 22.66 14.79
N LEU A 277 1.66 23.68 15.44
CA LEU A 277 2.36 24.41 16.52
C LEU A 277 2.50 23.55 17.79
N GLU A 278 1.45 22.79 18.14
CA GLU A 278 1.43 21.85 19.26
C GLU A 278 2.46 20.73 19.08
N LEU A 279 2.57 20.17 17.87
CA LEU A 279 3.62 19.20 17.52
C LEU A 279 5.03 19.79 17.63
N ARG A 280 5.28 20.99 17.08
CA ARG A 280 6.61 21.64 17.17
C ARG A 280 7.01 21.90 18.62
N ALA A 281 6.15 22.56 19.40
CA ALA A 281 6.40 22.84 20.82
C ALA A 281 6.57 21.55 21.64
N GLY A 282 5.80 20.50 21.32
CA GLY A 282 5.93 19.17 21.91
C GLY A 282 7.31 18.55 21.63
N MET A 283 7.79 18.62 20.39
CA MET A 283 9.10 18.08 19.97
C MET A 283 10.29 18.87 20.54
N GLU A 284 10.16 20.20 20.64
CA GLU A 284 11.14 21.08 21.28
C GLU A 284 11.28 20.80 22.78
N ALA A 285 10.15 20.65 23.49
CA ALA A 285 10.14 20.32 24.91
C ALA A 285 10.52 18.86 25.19
N HIS A 286 10.23 17.94 24.26
CA HIS A 286 10.45 16.50 24.41
C HIS A 286 10.92 15.88 23.08
N ALA A 287 12.23 15.82 22.88
CA ALA A 287 12.84 15.15 21.74
C ALA A 287 12.21 13.75 21.49
N PRO A 288 11.53 13.52 20.35
CA PRO A 288 10.84 12.26 20.07
C PRO A 288 11.77 11.05 20.17
N ARG A 289 11.33 10.01 20.88
CA ARG A 289 12.15 8.83 21.18
C ARG A 289 11.33 7.55 21.17
N VAL A 290 11.87 6.55 20.48
CA VAL A 290 11.32 5.19 20.36
C VAL A 290 12.36 4.17 20.85
N ARG A 291 11.89 3.00 21.30
CA ARG A 291 12.78 1.89 21.71
C ARG A 291 12.93 0.89 20.56
N ILE A 292 14.18 0.59 20.19
CA ILE A 292 14.52 -0.33 19.11
C ILE A 292 15.59 -1.29 19.63
N ALA A 293 15.32 -2.59 19.64
CA ALA A 293 16.23 -3.63 20.14
C ALA A 293 16.83 -3.32 21.54
N GLY A 294 16.00 -2.75 22.44
CA GLY A 294 16.39 -2.33 23.78
C GLY A 294 16.99 -0.91 23.89
N ALA A 295 17.66 -0.42 22.83
CA ALA A 295 18.22 0.93 22.73
C ALA A 295 17.11 1.99 22.55
N THR A 296 17.45 3.27 22.81
CA THR A 296 16.54 4.41 22.64
C THR A 296 17.06 5.30 21.50
N MET A 297 16.25 5.42 20.45
CA MET A 297 16.60 6.12 19.20
C MET A 297 15.66 7.32 18.98
N PRO A 298 16.03 8.32 18.16
CA PRO A 298 15.10 9.35 17.71
C PRO A 298 13.88 8.73 17.00
N ASP A 299 12.69 9.27 17.26
CA ASP A 299 11.46 8.87 16.57
C ASP A 299 11.14 9.87 15.45
N GLY A 300 11.04 9.39 14.21
CA GLY A 300 10.69 10.20 13.04
C GLY A 300 9.18 10.48 12.90
N GLY A 301 8.33 9.72 13.60
CA GLY A 301 6.87 9.75 13.43
C GLY A 301 6.27 11.15 13.60
N PRO A 302 6.50 11.84 14.73
CA PRO A 302 5.99 13.21 14.95
C PRO A 302 6.48 14.24 13.93
N TRP A 303 7.63 14.02 13.29
CA TRP A 303 8.16 14.90 12.26
C TRP A 303 7.52 14.66 10.89
N LEU A 304 7.35 13.39 10.48
CA LEU A 304 6.60 13.05 9.25
C LEU A 304 5.12 13.42 9.37
N LEU A 305 4.53 13.28 10.56
CA LEU A 305 3.19 13.76 10.88
C LEU A 305 3.10 15.29 10.71
N LEU A 306 4.08 16.05 11.22
CA LEU A 306 4.14 17.51 11.05
C LEU A 306 4.26 17.91 9.57
N GLN A 307 5.10 17.21 8.78
CA GLN A 307 5.16 17.43 7.32
C GLN A 307 3.83 17.09 6.63
N GLY A 308 3.09 16.09 7.14
CA GLY A 308 1.73 15.80 6.70
C GLY A 308 0.75 16.93 6.98
N VAL A 309 0.82 17.52 8.19
CA VAL A 309 0.05 18.72 8.58
C VAL A 309 0.38 19.93 7.69
N GLU A 310 1.67 20.17 7.41
CA GLU A 310 2.12 21.24 6.52
C GLU A 310 1.61 21.04 5.08
N SER A 311 1.68 19.81 4.57
CA SER A 311 1.17 19.45 3.23
C SER A 311 -0.36 19.55 3.15
N ALA A 312 -1.07 19.17 4.21
CA ALA A 312 -2.52 19.32 4.34
C ALA A 312 -2.96 20.79 4.34
N MET A 313 -2.26 21.67 5.07
CA MET A 313 -2.49 23.11 5.01
C MET A 313 -2.22 23.66 3.60
N ALA A 314 -1.13 23.26 2.94
CA ALA A 314 -0.82 23.71 1.58
C ALA A 314 -1.88 23.28 0.55
N LEU A 315 -2.45 22.07 0.69
CA LEU A 315 -3.57 21.61 -0.14
C LEU A 315 -4.83 22.45 0.10
N LEU A 316 -5.16 22.75 1.36
CA LEU A 316 -6.32 23.58 1.71
C LEU A 316 -6.16 25.03 1.24
N ASP A 317 -5.00 25.66 1.48
CA ASP A 317 -4.69 27.01 1.03
C ASP A 317 -4.74 27.09 -0.52
N GLY A 318 -4.26 26.04 -1.22
CA GLY A 318 -4.33 25.93 -2.67
C GLY A 318 -5.72 25.66 -3.25
N LEU A 319 -6.65 25.08 -2.48
CA LEU A 319 -8.07 24.97 -2.85
C LEU A 319 -8.81 26.29 -2.57
N LEU A 320 -8.59 26.90 -1.40
CA LEU A 320 -9.16 28.19 -1.01
C LEU A 320 -8.78 29.30 -2.01
N ALA A 321 -7.52 29.36 -2.44
CA ALA A 321 -7.06 30.28 -3.48
C ALA A 321 -7.73 30.05 -4.86
N ARG A 322 -8.33 28.88 -5.09
CA ARG A 322 -9.11 28.57 -6.29
C ARG A 322 -10.61 28.80 -6.13
N GLN A 323 -11.12 29.04 -4.92
CA GLN A 323 -12.51 29.42 -4.72
C GLN A 323 -12.79 30.84 -5.27
N ARG A 324 -13.96 31.00 -5.86
CA ARG A 324 -14.48 32.25 -6.43
C ARG A 324 -15.50 32.88 -5.49
N SER A 325 -15.84 34.16 -5.73
CA SER A 325 -16.92 34.86 -5.03
C SER A 325 -18.31 34.26 -5.23
N ASP A 326 -18.52 33.48 -6.30
CA ASP A 326 -19.74 32.69 -6.55
C ASP A 326 -19.70 31.28 -5.93
N GLY A 327 -18.78 31.03 -4.99
CA GLY A 327 -18.64 29.78 -4.25
C GLY A 327 -17.97 28.64 -5.03
N ARG A 328 -17.93 28.72 -6.36
CA ARG A 328 -17.36 27.70 -7.26
C ARG A 328 -15.83 27.72 -7.23
N PHE A 329 -15.20 26.63 -7.64
CA PHE A 329 -13.75 26.52 -7.73
C PHE A 329 -13.26 26.64 -9.18
N ARG A 330 -12.09 27.25 -9.39
CA ARG A 330 -11.36 27.17 -10.66
C ARG A 330 -10.91 25.72 -10.92
N PRO A 331 -10.85 25.25 -12.18
CA PRO A 331 -10.41 23.89 -12.50
C PRO A 331 -9.08 23.52 -11.82
N PHE A 332 -9.05 22.34 -11.21
CA PHE A 332 -7.89 21.83 -10.49
C PHE A 332 -7.79 20.32 -10.63
N ARG A 333 -6.60 19.79 -10.44
CA ARG A 333 -6.35 18.36 -10.24
C ARG A 333 -5.51 18.15 -8.98
N ILE A 334 -5.68 17.00 -8.35
CA ILE A 334 -4.78 16.54 -7.29
C ILE A 334 -3.63 15.79 -7.97
N VAL A 335 -2.42 16.01 -7.49
CA VAL A 335 -1.25 15.15 -7.71
C VAL A 335 -1.00 14.43 -6.40
N CYS A 336 -0.77 13.13 -6.44
CA CYS A 336 -0.56 12.29 -5.27
C CYS A 336 0.93 12.01 -5.08
N GLY A 337 1.39 11.92 -3.82
CA GLY A 337 2.78 11.54 -3.50
C GLY A 337 3.23 10.18 -4.09
N LEU A 338 2.27 9.34 -4.49
CA LEU A 338 2.50 8.05 -5.15
C LEU A 338 2.82 8.13 -6.65
N ASP A 339 2.51 9.24 -7.34
CA ASP A 339 2.53 9.30 -8.81
C ASP A 339 3.93 9.17 -9.43
N GLY A 340 4.97 9.64 -8.74
CA GLY A 340 6.36 9.57 -9.22
C GLY A 340 6.95 8.16 -9.23
N GLY A 341 6.57 7.32 -8.26
CA GLY A 341 7.20 6.03 -8.00
C GLY A 341 8.62 6.14 -7.42
N PRO A 342 9.19 5.02 -6.92
CA PRO A 342 10.53 5.01 -6.31
C PRO A 342 11.65 5.37 -7.29
N SER A 343 11.41 5.24 -8.59
CA SER A 343 12.38 5.55 -9.66
C SER A 343 12.61 7.05 -9.89
N ALA A 344 11.77 7.93 -9.33
CA ALA A 344 11.90 9.37 -9.46
C ALA A 344 12.82 10.02 -8.40
N MET A 345 13.29 9.23 -7.43
CA MET A 345 14.06 9.70 -6.26
C MET A 345 15.46 9.11 -6.19
N PRO A 346 16.41 9.77 -5.47
CA PRO A 346 17.66 9.15 -5.03
C PRO A 346 17.45 7.78 -4.38
N ARG A 347 18.39 6.84 -4.60
CA ARG A 347 18.23 5.42 -4.20
C ARG A 347 17.87 5.21 -2.72
N ILE A 348 18.31 6.08 -1.81
CA ILE A 348 18.03 5.96 -0.37
C ILE A 348 16.59 6.42 -0.06
N GLU A 349 16.18 7.55 -0.63
CA GLU A 349 14.81 8.10 -0.48
C GLU A 349 13.77 7.19 -1.14
N GLY A 350 14.08 6.58 -2.29
CA GLY A 350 13.21 5.63 -2.97
C GLY A 350 12.95 4.32 -2.20
N VAL A 351 13.71 4.01 -1.14
CA VAL A 351 13.45 2.85 -0.26
C VAL A 351 12.40 3.21 0.81
N THR A 352 12.57 4.33 1.51
CA THR A 352 11.67 4.76 2.61
C THR A 352 10.53 5.68 2.15
N TRP A 353 10.37 5.91 0.86
CA TRP A 353 9.30 6.74 0.29
C TRP A 353 7.89 6.36 0.79
N LEU A 354 7.59 5.06 0.88
CA LEU A 354 6.29 4.60 1.41
C LEU A 354 6.16 4.78 2.93
N ASP A 355 7.27 4.79 3.68
CA ASP A 355 7.31 5.18 5.10
C ASP A 355 6.88 6.64 5.28
N GLN A 356 7.39 7.52 4.41
CA GLN A 356 7.10 8.96 4.41
C GLN A 356 5.65 9.22 4.01
N VAL A 357 5.16 8.58 2.94
CA VAL A 357 3.75 8.69 2.51
C VAL A 357 2.80 8.16 3.60
N ALA A 358 3.08 7.01 4.22
CA ALA A 358 2.22 6.45 5.25
C ALA A 358 2.23 7.26 6.55
N SER A 359 3.41 7.61 7.07
CA SER A 359 3.57 8.33 8.35
C SER A 359 3.12 9.79 8.30
N SER A 360 3.02 10.37 7.10
CA SER A 360 2.39 11.68 6.86
C SER A 360 0.89 11.60 6.54
N LEU A 361 0.25 10.46 6.82
CA LEU A 361 -1.18 10.20 6.58
C LEU A 361 -1.59 10.37 5.11
N GLY A 362 -0.68 10.08 4.18
CA GLY A 362 -0.88 10.21 2.73
C GLY A 362 -0.57 11.61 2.17
N MET A 363 -0.14 12.55 3.00
CA MET A 363 -0.09 13.96 2.62
C MET A 363 1.25 14.42 2.00
N ILE A 364 2.40 13.80 2.32
CA ILE A 364 3.68 14.15 1.67
C ILE A 364 3.59 13.90 0.15
N GLY A 365 3.98 14.91 -0.62
CA GLY A 365 3.91 14.90 -2.09
C GLY A 365 2.51 15.09 -2.67
N THR A 366 1.48 15.17 -1.83
CA THR A 366 0.09 15.35 -2.27
C THR A 366 -0.26 16.84 -2.34
N MET A 367 -0.59 17.33 -3.53
CA MET A 367 -0.77 18.77 -3.80
C MET A 367 -1.87 19.06 -4.82
N VAL A 368 -2.42 20.27 -4.77
CA VAL A 368 -3.39 20.78 -5.74
C VAL A 368 -2.72 21.67 -6.78
N VAL A 369 -2.87 21.31 -8.06
CA VAL A 369 -2.36 22.07 -9.22
C VAL A 369 -3.51 22.41 -10.16
N ASP A 370 -3.27 23.34 -11.09
CA ASP A 370 -4.31 23.78 -12.01
C ASP A 370 -4.77 22.67 -12.96
N GLY A 371 -6.08 22.68 -13.24
CA GLY A 371 -6.70 21.86 -14.27
C GLY A 371 -6.54 22.53 -15.63
N HIS A 372 -6.44 21.71 -16.68
CA HIS A 372 -6.50 22.14 -18.08
C HIS A 372 -7.95 22.25 -18.56
#